data_AF-A0A919E6W6-F1
#
_entry.id   AF-A0A919E6W6-F1
#
_cell.length_a   1.000
_cell.length_b   1.000
_cell.length_c   1.000
_cell.angle_alpha   90.00
_cell.angle_beta   90.00
_cell.angle_gamma   90.00
#
_symmetry.space_group_name_H-M   'P 1'
#
loop_
_entity.id
_entity.type
_entity.pdbx_description
1 polymer ?
#
loop_
_entity_poly.entity_id
_entity_poly.type
_entity_poly.pdbx_seq_one_letter_code
_entity_poly.pdbx_strand_id
1 'polypeptide(L)'
;MREGRSIKQFMWAYQPHFRISVKVRAEMALEAIGFAGDPEVVLVGFKAAGEHEFDVCIEPEDGPYVPADLAHVRRRAVELYASHPDRDMIHSVAHVHEQRHQELRDRMRAKALEEAFEAMPREQGRQFFAGESVRVDDYEVHTVISVDKTALARAPQIKTEQRDRFHVDRSLVHAVIREILRRSARVLYIPDTGSASLPDSVDEIVRGATEAMVRSMLYCAGFWFGSENHLLMSGLSALPYEGRPGAGRLVIAQEDDPTIEVFLRLKHPVEMRNVPAVRKLLEASGSQSDLLSDGENVYGLGVVKPDYDAESETVFAVRFTARGVWEFSHAGNALLIVRDGIPRLPTPLLDEEYLKDIVSRLFPEADQAALREAAQAAGSHRHGAMLIISGDAAGEAERLSPQSWSIEPTRLSTKLLTQLTDMDGAILVDPQGLCHAIGVILDGTAHGRGDPARGSRFNNAVRYLDSERPPAIVIVYSSDGVINILPQLHPRIEKQIVTNAVERYLVASSAEPLNIKECNEAWDAVKSLSFYLSSAQCDALNRARGRVDEWEKQSRELRIVKSDLAPYPDMNDSYWM
;
A
#
# COMPACT_ATOMS: atom_id res chain seq x y z
N MET A 1 9.10 -29.86 35.48
CA MET A 1 9.69 -28.54 35.15
C MET A 1 10.67 -28.78 34.02
N ARG A 2 10.27 -28.55 32.77
CA ARG A 2 11.21 -28.47 31.64
C ARG A 2 11.23 -27.01 31.23
N GLU A 3 12.44 -26.50 31.02
CA GLU A 3 12.77 -25.12 30.71
C GLU A 3 11.92 -24.63 29.53
N GLY A 4 10.99 -23.70 29.80
CA GLY A 4 10.49 -22.85 28.73
C GLY A 4 11.70 -22.14 28.10
N ARG A 5 11.74 -22.01 26.76
CA ARG A 5 12.83 -21.34 26.04
C ARG A 5 13.27 -20.11 26.82
N SER A 6 14.42 -20.20 27.47
CA SER A 6 14.97 -19.07 28.22
C SER A 6 15.49 -18.08 27.20
N ILE A 7 14.96 -16.86 27.27
CA ILE A 7 15.46 -15.71 26.50
C ILE A 7 16.89 -15.45 27.01
N LYS A 8 17.89 -15.57 26.14
CA LYS A 8 19.31 -15.34 26.46
C LYS A 8 19.64 -13.85 26.47
N GLN A 9 19.23 -13.15 25.43
CA GLN A 9 19.31 -11.71 25.24
C GLN A 9 18.06 -11.06 25.83
N PHE A 10 17.92 -11.19 27.15
CA PHE A 10 16.76 -10.72 27.89
C PHE A 10 16.78 -9.21 28.04
N MET A 11 15.87 -8.52 27.36
CA MET A 11 15.52 -7.12 27.59
C MET A 11 14.33 -7.01 28.55
N TRP A 12 13.26 -7.77 28.28
CA TRP A 12 12.11 -7.98 29.17
C TRP A 12 11.33 -9.24 28.76
N ALA A 13 10.44 -9.73 29.63
CA ALA A 13 9.78 -11.04 29.46
C ALA A 13 8.88 -11.15 28.21
N TYR A 14 8.30 -10.06 27.74
CA TYR A 14 7.32 -10.04 26.65
C TYR A 14 7.88 -9.57 25.31
N GLN A 15 9.21 -9.43 25.19
CA GLN A 15 9.86 -8.97 23.95
C GLN A 15 9.43 -9.73 22.67
N PRO A 16 9.26 -11.07 22.67
CA PRO A 16 8.89 -11.77 21.44
C PRO A 16 7.42 -11.49 21.07
N HIS A 17 6.54 -11.40 22.06
CA HIS A 17 5.12 -11.11 21.87
C HIS A 17 4.90 -9.69 21.36
N PHE A 18 5.65 -8.73 21.90
CA PHE A 18 5.63 -7.35 21.42
C PHE A 18 6.09 -7.27 19.96
N ARG A 19 7.25 -7.86 19.63
CA ARG A 19 7.77 -7.91 18.26
C ARG A 19 6.75 -8.47 17.27
N ILE A 20 6.16 -9.64 17.59
CA ILE A 20 5.16 -10.29 16.73
C ILE A 20 3.93 -9.39 16.57
N SER A 21 3.48 -8.74 17.65
CA SER A 21 2.33 -7.83 17.59
C SER A 21 2.58 -6.63 16.68
N VAL A 22 3.79 -6.06 16.72
CA VAL A 22 4.19 -4.97 15.81
C VAL A 22 4.28 -5.47 14.37
N LYS A 23 4.83 -6.67 14.13
CA LYS A 23 4.90 -7.27 12.78
C LYS A 23 3.51 -7.44 12.16
N VAL A 24 2.61 -8.14 12.86
CA VAL A 24 1.22 -8.34 12.40
C VAL A 24 0.54 -7.01 12.13
N ARG A 25 0.80 -6.00 12.99
CA ARG A 25 0.23 -4.68 12.79
C ARG A 25 0.76 -3.98 11.55
N ALA A 26 2.06 -4.10 11.28
CA ALA A 26 2.68 -3.56 10.08
C ALA A 26 2.13 -4.23 8.81
N GLU A 27 1.99 -5.55 8.81
CA GLU A 27 1.38 -6.31 7.70
C GLU A 27 -0.02 -5.79 7.40
N MET A 28 -0.90 -5.76 8.42
CA MET A 28 -2.29 -5.34 8.25
C MET A 28 -2.41 -3.87 7.82
N ALA A 29 -1.58 -2.96 8.35
CA ALA A 29 -1.65 -1.54 8.00
C ALA A 29 -1.13 -1.24 6.59
N LEU A 30 -0.08 -1.93 6.17
CA LEU A 30 0.43 -1.83 4.80
C LEU A 30 -0.56 -2.44 3.80
N GLU A 31 -1.16 -3.59 4.11
CA GLU A 31 -2.20 -4.20 3.28
C GLU A 31 -3.44 -3.31 3.17
N ALA A 32 -3.86 -2.65 4.27
CA ALA A 32 -5.00 -1.75 4.27
C ALA A 32 -4.85 -0.57 3.28
N ILE A 33 -3.63 -0.07 3.09
CA ILE A 33 -3.33 0.97 2.09
C ILE A 33 -3.05 0.42 0.69
N GLY A 34 -3.08 -0.90 0.49
CA GLY A 34 -2.79 -1.56 -0.78
C GLY A 34 -1.30 -1.72 -1.09
N PHE A 35 -0.45 -1.80 -0.07
CA PHE A 35 0.99 -1.99 -0.23
C PHE A 35 1.43 -3.40 0.19
N ALA A 36 2.03 -4.15 -0.75
CA ALA A 36 2.64 -5.45 -0.48
C ALA A 36 4.15 -5.28 -0.26
N GLY A 37 4.55 -5.07 0.99
CA GLY A 37 5.94 -4.71 1.36
C GLY A 37 6.74 -5.77 2.11
N ASP A 38 6.12 -6.91 2.45
CA ASP A 38 6.71 -7.97 3.28
C ASP A 38 7.44 -7.43 4.53
N PRO A 39 6.74 -6.78 5.49
CA PRO A 39 7.40 -6.13 6.60
C PRO A 39 8.02 -7.13 7.59
N GLU A 40 9.28 -6.89 7.97
CA GLU A 40 9.95 -7.61 9.05
C GLU A 40 10.23 -6.67 10.22
N VAL A 41 10.22 -7.22 11.44
CA VAL A 41 10.39 -6.45 12.67
C VAL A 41 11.50 -7.05 13.52
N VAL A 42 12.41 -6.18 13.96
CA VAL A 42 13.51 -6.49 14.87
C VAL A 42 13.47 -5.51 16.03
N LEU A 43 13.70 -5.98 17.25
CA LEU A 43 13.94 -5.11 18.39
C LEU A 43 15.43 -5.10 18.69
N VAL A 44 15.99 -3.92 18.94
CA VAL A 44 17.39 -3.75 19.31
C VAL A 44 17.49 -2.99 20.62
N GLY A 45 17.94 -3.67 21.67
CA GLY A 45 18.15 -3.10 22.99
C GLY A 45 19.60 -2.73 23.22
N PHE A 46 19.86 -1.49 23.64
CA PHE A 46 21.18 -1.07 24.12
C PHE A 46 21.19 -1.01 25.64
N LYS A 47 22.09 -1.74 26.29
CA LYS A 47 22.24 -1.72 27.75
C LYS A 47 22.50 -0.30 28.25
N ALA A 48 21.66 0.21 29.15
CA ALA A 48 21.88 1.53 29.76
C ALA A 48 21.95 1.51 31.29
N ALA A 49 21.63 0.39 31.96
CA ALA A 49 22.03 0.14 33.35
C ALA A 49 22.16 -1.37 33.60
N GLY A 50 22.48 -1.74 34.85
CA GLY A 50 22.60 -3.13 35.28
C GLY A 50 23.88 -3.83 34.79
N GLU A 51 24.18 -4.96 35.43
CA GLU A 51 25.22 -5.90 35.00
C GLU A 51 24.58 -6.99 34.16
N HIS A 52 24.72 -6.88 32.84
CA HIS A 52 24.20 -7.84 31.87
C HIS A 52 25.32 -8.36 30.97
N GLU A 53 25.17 -9.61 30.51
CA GLU A 53 26.09 -10.29 29.60
C GLU A 53 26.20 -9.58 28.24
N PHE A 54 25.08 -9.03 27.75
CA PHE A 54 24.98 -8.41 26.43
C PHE A 54 24.89 -6.88 26.52
N ASP A 55 25.79 -6.17 25.84
CA ASP A 55 25.70 -4.70 25.67
C ASP A 55 24.65 -4.28 24.64
N VAL A 56 24.36 -5.20 23.71
CA VAL A 56 23.34 -5.11 22.67
C VAL A 56 22.56 -6.41 22.65
N CYS A 57 21.24 -6.30 22.78
CA CYS A 57 20.30 -7.40 22.64
C CYS A 57 19.52 -7.27 21.33
N ILE A 58 19.22 -8.39 20.68
CA ILE A 58 18.43 -8.46 19.45
C ILE A 58 17.31 -9.48 19.62
N GLU A 59 16.09 -9.09 19.23
CA GLU A 59 14.91 -9.97 19.17
C GLU A 59 14.36 -9.93 17.73
N PRO A 60 14.26 -11.08 17.04
CA PRO A 60 14.43 -12.44 17.56
C PRO A 60 15.90 -12.89 17.66
N GLU A 61 16.22 -13.66 18.71
CA GLU A 61 17.57 -14.18 18.96
C GLU A 61 18.04 -15.20 17.91
N ASP A 62 17.10 -15.94 17.34
CA ASP A 62 17.28 -16.91 16.27
C ASP A 62 17.01 -16.29 14.89
N GLY A 63 17.13 -14.96 14.79
CA GLY A 63 17.09 -14.21 13.54
C GLY A 63 18.41 -14.25 12.77
N PRO A 64 18.49 -13.54 11.64
CA PRO A 64 19.71 -13.47 10.85
C PRO A 64 20.79 -12.60 11.52
N TYR A 65 20.46 -11.80 12.53
CA TYR A 65 21.37 -10.82 13.13
C TYR A 65 21.94 -11.30 14.45
N VAL A 66 23.19 -10.92 14.74
CA VAL A 66 23.83 -11.16 16.03
C VAL A 66 24.29 -9.84 16.66
N PRO A 67 24.40 -9.73 18.00
CA PRO A 67 24.86 -8.50 18.68
C PRO A 67 26.15 -7.90 18.12
N ALA A 68 27.08 -8.75 17.66
CA ALA A 68 28.34 -8.32 17.07
C ALA A 68 28.16 -7.46 15.81
N ASP A 69 27.10 -7.71 15.04
CA ASP A 69 26.78 -6.93 13.84
C ASP A 69 26.48 -5.46 14.18
N LEU A 70 25.96 -5.20 15.39
CA LEU A 70 25.51 -3.88 15.85
C LEU A 70 26.43 -3.24 16.90
N ALA A 71 27.56 -3.87 17.23
CA ALA A 71 28.49 -3.39 18.25
C ALA A 71 29.05 -1.98 17.96
N HIS A 72 29.13 -1.60 16.68
CA HIS A 72 29.66 -0.30 16.24
C HIS A 72 28.62 0.84 16.26
N VAL A 73 27.33 0.53 16.44
CA VAL A 73 26.22 1.49 16.31
C VAL A 73 26.34 2.64 17.31
N ARG A 74 26.72 2.37 18.57
CA ARG A 74 26.89 3.44 19.57
C ARG A 74 27.96 4.46 19.17
N ARG A 75 29.10 3.97 18.67
CA ARG A 75 30.17 4.86 18.18
C ARG A 75 29.68 5.68 17.00
N ARG A 76 29.01 5.02 16.04
CA ARG A 76 28.46 5.69 14.85
C ARG A 76 27.42 6.76 15.21
N ALA A 77 26.55 6.49 16.18
CA ALA A 77 25.56 7.45 16.68
C ALA A 77 26.21 8.72 17.26
N VAL A 78 27.33 8.58 17.97
CA VAL A 78 28.10 9.72 18.51
C VAL A 78 28.72 10.55 17.39
N GLU A 79 29.25 9.92 16.34
CA GLU A 79 29.78 10.61 15.15
C GLU A 79 28.69 11.40 14.41
N LEU A 80 27.52 10.77 14.22
CA LEU A 80 26.36 11.40 13.60
C LEU A 80 25.85 12.60 14.43
N TYR A 81 25.76 12.46 15.75
CA TYR A 81 25.42 13.57 16.65
C TYR A 81 26.45 14.71 16.59
N ALA A 82 27.74 14.37 16.59
CA ALA A 82 28.81 15.36 16.59
C ALA A 82 28.83 16.23 15.31
N SER A 83 28.36 15.68 14.19
CA SER A 83 28.30 16.32 12.88
C SER A 83 26.92 16.91 12.52
N HIS A 84 25.91 16.72 13.38
CA HIS A 84 24.54 17.16 13.09
C HIS A 84 24.40 18.70 13.23
N PRO A 85 23.74 19.40 12.28
CA PRO A 85 23.57 20.86 12.32
C PRO A 85 22.90 21.39 13.59
N ASP A 86 21.97 20.62 14.16
CA ASP A 86 21.23 21.02 15.38
C ASP A 86 21.99 20.73 16.68
N ARG A 87 23.23 20.21 16.61
CA ARG A 87 24.07 20.02 17.79
C ARG A 87 24.35 21.32 18.53
N ASP A 88 24.57 22.41 17.79
CA ASP A 88 24.94 23.71 18.37
C ASP A 88 23.71 24.58 18.66
N MET A 89 22.50 24.03 18.55
CA MET A 89 21.26 24.75 18.82
C MET A 89 21.05 24.92 20.33
N ILE A 90 20.97 26.18 20.77
CA ILE A 90 20.75 26.51 22.18
C ILE A 90 19.27 26.75 22.43
N HIS A 91 18.73 26.08 23.45
CA HIS A 91 17.39 26.35 23.96
C HIS A 91 17.51 27.10 25.28
N SER A 92 16.76 28.20 25.42
CA SER A 92 16.84 29.10 26.59
C SER A 92 16.42 28.45 27.91
N VAL A 93 15.67 27.35 27.84
CA VAL A 93 15.17 26.61 29.01
C VAL A 93 15.98 25.32 29.18
N ALA A 94 16.67 25.17 30.32
CA ALA A 94 17.65 24.11 30.55
C ALA A 94 17.08 22.68 30.37
N HIS A 95 15.90 22.39 30.93
CA HIS A 95 15.29 21.06 30.77
C HIS A 95 14.87 20.78 29.32
N VAL A 96 14.42 21.81 28.59
CA VAL A 96 14.10 21.70 27.15
C VAL A 96 15.37 21.47 26.34
N HIS A 97 16.46 22.16 26.68
CA HIS A 97 17.75 21.99 26.03
C HIS A 97 18.28 20.56 26.19
N GLU A 98 18.27 20.04 27.41
CA GLU A 98 18.69 18.67 27.71
C GLU A 98 17.82 17.63 26.99
N GLN A 99 16.49 17.79 27.06
CA GLN A 99 15.54 16.92 26.37
C GLN A 99 15.76 16.91 24.85
N ARG A 100 15.91 18.09 24.23
CA ARG A 100 16.13 18.20 22.77
C ARG A 100 17.44 17.54 22.33
N HIS A 101 18.50 17.67 23.12
CA HIS A 101 19.75 16.98 22.83
C HIS A 101 19.67 15.48 23.07
N GLN A 102 18.88 15.02 24.05
CA GLN A 102 18.62 13.60 24.26
C GLN A 102 17.82 13.01 23.09
N GLU A 103 16.74 13.67 22.66
CA GLU A 103 15.95 13.31 21.47
C GLU A 103 16.84 13.24 20.22
N LEU A 104 17.75 14.21 20.04
CA LEU A 104 18.67 14.20 18.90
C LEU A 104 19.65 13.02 18.96
N ARG A 105 20.25 12.72 20.13
CA ARG A 105 21.14 11.56 20.28
C ARG A 105 20.42 10.25 19.99
N ASP A 106 19.19 10.12 20.45
CA ASP A 106 18.37 8.94 20.21
C ASP A 106 18.05 8.77 18.72
N ARG A 107 17.64 9.85 18.04
CA ARG A 107 17.46 9.87 16.58
C ARG A 107 18.73 9.50 15.82
N MET A 108 19.90 9.96 16.27
CA MET A 108 21.17 9.60 15.63
C MET A 108 21.54 8.13 15.85
N ARG A 109 21.12 7.54 16.96
CA ARG A 109 21.25 6.09 17.18
C ARG A 109 20.28 5.29 16.31
N ALA A 110 19.04 5.73 16.16
CA ALA A 110 18.09 5.14 15.22
C ALA A 110 18.65 5.18 13.79
N LYS A 111 19.18 6.32 13.34
CA LYS A 111 19.85 6.43 12.04
C LYS A 111 21.08 5.53 11.91
N ALA A 112 21.90 5.43 12.96
CA ALA A 112 23.05 4.53 12.96
C ALA A 112 22.64 3.04 12.88
N LEU A 113 21.48 2.67 13.44
CA LEU A 113 20.90 1.34 13.27
C LEU A 113 20.50 1.09 11.81
N GLU A 114 19.79 2.04 11.20
CA GLU A 114 19.40 1.95 9.78
C GLU A 114 20.64 1.76 8.89
N GLU A 115 21.68 2.59 9.06
CA GLU A 115 22.95 2.46 8.33
C GLU A 115 23.62 1.09 8.55
N ALA A 116 23.59 0.56 9.79
CA ALA A 116 24.22 -0.72 10.12
C ALA A 116 23.51 -1.91 9.47
N PHE A 117 22.17 -1.92 9.45
CA PHE A 117 21.40 -2.96 8.77
C PHE A 117 21.56 -2.89 7.25
N GLU A 118 21.47 -1.69 6.66
CA GLU A 118 21.60 -1.50 5.22
C GLU A 118 23.00 -1.83 4.67
N ALA A 119 24.04 -1.70 5.51
CA ALA A 119 25.39 -2.08 5.14
C ALA A 119 25.61 -3.61 5.05
N MET A 120 24.68 -4.42 5.58
CA MET A 120 24.82 -5.87 5.58
C MET A 120 24.56 -6.44 4.17
N PRO A 121 25.48 -7.25 3.59
CA PRO A 121 25.30 -7.79 2.24
C PRO A 121 24.01 -8.61 2.05
N ARG A 122 23.55 -9.29 3.10
CA ARG A 122 22.31 -10.08 3.10
C ARG A 122 21.03 -9.25 3.07
N GLU A 123 21.12 -7.94 3.29
CA GLU A 123 19.98 -7.02 3.41
C GLU A 123 19.88 -6.00 2.27
N GLN A 124 20.66 -6.17 1.19
CA GLN A 124 20.67 -5.21 0.08
C GLN A 124 19.30 -4.97 -0.60
N GLY A 125 18.38 -5.94 -0.47
CA GLY A 125 17.01 -5.86 -1.00
C GLY A 125 15.99 -5.20 -0.08
N ARG A 126 16.38 -4.78 1.15
CA ARG A 126 15.46 -4.24 2.15
C ARG A 126 15.80 -2.79 2.50
N GLN A 127 14.78 -2.04 2.88
CA GLN A 127 14.90 -0.69 3.45
C GLN A 127 14.54 -0.76 4.93
N PHE A 128 15.35 -0.14 5.80
CA PHE A 128 15.15 -0.18 7.25
C PHE A 128 14.67 1.18 7.79
N PHE A 129 13.85 1.11 8.84
CA PHE A 129 13.31 2.25 9.55
C PHE A 129 13.38 1.97 11.05
N ALA A 130 14.11 2.80 11.79
CA ALA A 130 14.25 2.69 13.24
C ALA A 130 13.44 3.77 13.95
N GLY A 131 12.61 3.35 14.91
CA GLY A 131 11.90 4.24 15.81
C GLY A 131 12.80 4.82 16.89
N GLU A 132 12.29 5.80 17.64
CA GLU A 132 12.93 6.27 18.87
C GLU A 132 13.04 5.13 19.90
N SER A 133 14.06 5.18 20.75
CA SER A 133 14.20 4.20 21.83
C SER A 133 13.31 4.52 23.01
N VAL A 134 12.93 3.48 23.73
CA VAL A 134 12.29 3.59 25.04
C VAL A 134 13.04 2.77 26.04
N ARG A 135 13.18 3.33 27.25
CA ARG A 135 13.77 2.63 28.38
C ARG A 135 12.82 1.55 28.87
N VAL A 136 13.17 0.29 28.65
CA VAL A 136 12.47 -0.89 29.17
C VAL A 136 13.44 -1.63 30.06
N ASP A 137 13.13 -1.68 31.36
CA ASP A 137 14.03 -2.18 32.40
C ASP A 137 15.46 -1.60 32.24
N ASP A 138 16.43 -2.45 31.93
CA ASP A 138 17.84 -2.10 31.85
C ASP A 138 18.35 -1.76 30.43
N TYR A 139 17.46 -1.75 29.43
CA TYR A 139 17.79 -1.49 28.03
C TYR A 139 17.04 -0.30 27.45
N GLU A 140 17.69 0.43 26.54
CA GLU A 140 17.03 1.36 25.63
C GLU A 140 16.70 0.62 24.34
N VAL A 141 15.42 0.34 24.13
CA VAL A 141 14.91 -0.56 23.09
C VAL A 141 14.41 0.25 21.90
N HIS A 142 15.03 0.05 20.74
CA HIS A 142 14.52 0.50 19.44
C HIS A 142 13.65 -0.58 18.81
N THR A 143 12.55 -0.15 18.19
CA THR A 143 11.81 -0.98 17.22
C THR A 143 12.32 -0.65 15.83
N VAL A 144 12.66 -1.67 15.04
CA VAL A 144 13.12 -1.53 13.66
C VAL A 144 12.17 -2.29 12.74
N ILE A 145 11.67 -1.63 11.72
CA ILE A 145 10.82 -2.22 10.68
C ILE A 145 11.60 -2.18 9.36
N SER A 146 11.60 -3.27 8.62
CA SER A 146 12.14 -3.29 7.25
C SER A 146 11.11 -3.76 6.25
N VAL A 147 11.19 -3.27 5.01
CA VAL A 147 10.29 -3.64 3.89
C VAL A 147 11.10 -3.86 2.62
N ASP A 148 10.50 -4.49 1.61
CA ASP A 148 11.11 -4.63 0.29
C ASP A 148 11.43 -3.26 -0.34
N LYS A 149 12.71 -3.07 -0.68
CA LYS A 149 13.23 -1.80 -1.19
C LYS A 149 12.70 -1.48 -2.59
N THR A 150 12.46 -2.49 -3.42
CA THR A 150 11.97 -2.32 -4.80
C THR A 150 10.50 -1.93 -4.79
N ALA A 151 9.67 -2.58 -3.97
CA ALA A 151 8.27 -2.26 -3.77
C ALA A 151 8.11 -0.85 -3.22
N LEU A 152 8.92 -0.47 -2.21
CA LEU A 152 8.90 0.89 -1.66
C LEU A 152 9.27 1.95 -2.71
N ALA A 153 10.26 1.68 -3.56
CA ALA A 153 10.66 2.60 -4.64
C ALA A 153 9.56 2.79 -5.71
N ARG A 154 8.71 1.77 -5.93
CA ARG A 154 7.56 1.86 -6.86
C ARG A 154 6.36 2.60 -6.28
N ALA A 155 6.26 2.72 -4.95
CA ALA A 155 5.17 3.45 -4.33
C ALA A 155 5.24 4.95 -4.71
N PRO A 156 4.11 5.60 -5.01
CA PRO A 156 4.07 7.04 -5.31
C PRO A 156 4.66 7.85 -4.16
N GLN A 157 5.67 8.67 -4.48
CA GLN A 157 6.42 9.42 -3.49
C GLN A 157 7.04 10.70 -4.07
N ILE A 158 7.26 11.66 -3.19
CA ILE A 158 8.11 12.82 -3.47
C ILE A 158 9.57 12.51 -3.09
N LYS A 159 10.52 13.31 -3.56
CA LYS A 159 11.97 13.15 -3.34
C LYS A 159 12.43 13.82 -2.05
N THR A 160 11.78 14.90 -1.64
CA THR A 160 12.18 15.68 -0.45
C THR A 160 12.05 14.85 0.83
N GLU A 161 13.18 14.54 1.47
CA GLU A 161 13.22 13.89 2.79
C GLU A 161 13.19 14.91 3.94
N GLN A 162 13.63 16.14 3.66
CA GLN A 162 13.77 17.20 4.65
C GLN A 162 13.61 18.58 3.99
N ARG A 163 12.90 19.49 4.65
CA ARG A 163 12.65 20.88 4.22
C ARG A 163 12.79 21.78 5.44
N ASP A 164 13.68 22.78 5.39
CA ASP A 164 14.02 23.68 6.51
C ASP A 164 14.24 22.97 7.86
N ARG A 165 14.94 21.82 7.84
CA ARG A 165 15.22 20.97 9.01
C ARG A 165 14.03 20.15 9.54
N PHE A 166 12.86 20.26 8.94
CA PHE A 166 11.72 19.38 9.23
C PHE A 166 11.77 18.14 8.35
N HIS A 167 11.51 16.98 8.96
CA HIS A 167 11.36 15.73 8.24
C HIS A 167 10.08 15.75 7.40
N VAL A 168 10.16 15.16 6.21
CA VAL A 168 9.04 15.06 5.27
C VAL A 168 8.72 13.58 5.02
N ASP A 169 7.50 13.18 5.34
CA ASP A 169 6.99 11.85 5.01
C ASP A 169 6.67 11.78 3.50
N ARG A 170 7.62 11.23 2.73
CA ARG A 170 7.61 11.23 1.25
C ARG A 170 6.45 10.49 0.60
N SER A 171 5.86 9.52 1.29
CA SER A 171 4.73 8.73 0.79
C SER A 171 3.87 8.22 1.93
N LEU A 172 2.68 7.70 1.58
CA LEU A 172 1.79 7.08 2.55
C LEU A 172 2.45 5.87 3.23
N VAL A 173 3.27 5.10 2.50
CA VAL A 173 4.00 3.95 3.04
C VAL A 173 4.99 4.40 4.12
N HIS A 174 5.80 5.43 3.84
CA HIS A 174 6.73 5.99 4.83
C HIS A 174 6.00 6.48 6.08
N ALA A 175 4.89 7.21 5.88
CA ALA A 175 4.09 7.72 6.98
C ALA A 175 3.48 6.60 7.84
N VAL A 176 2.98 5.51 7.22
CA VAL A 176 2.44 4.35 7.95
C VAL A 176 3.52 3.67 8.78
N ILE A 177 4.70 3.41 8.21
CA ILE A 177 5.81 2.80 8.94
C ILE A 177 6.22 3.69 10.13
N ARG A 178 6.39 5.00 9.91
CA ARG A 178 6.74 5.96 10.96
C ARG A 178 5.67 6.02 12.05
N GLU A 179 4.40 5.98 11.66
CA GLU A 179 3.27 5.99 12.60
C GLU A 179 3.25 4.75 13.48
N ILE A 180 3.53 3.57 12.91
CA ILE A 180 3.66 2.32 13.66
C ILE A 180 4.83 2.41 14.64
N LEU A 181 6.00 2.87 14.19
CA LEU A 181 7.17 3.05 15.06
C LEU A 181 6.88 4.01 16.22
N ARG A 182 6.24 5.14 15.93
CA ARG A 182 5.85 6.15 16.93
C ARG A 182 4.88 5.57 17.95
N ARG A 183 3.87 4.80 17.53
CA ARG A 183 2.93 4.14 18.44
C ARG A 183 3.60 3.01 19.22
N SER A 184 4.49 2.24 18.59
CA SER A 184 5.28 1.19 19.24
C SER A 184 6.10 1.77 20.39
N ALA A 185 6.78 2.90 20.19
CA ALA A 185 7.48 3.61 21.25
C ALA A 185 6.52 4.02 22.40
N ARG A 186 5.34 4.57 22.10
CA ARG A 186 4.36 4.94 23.14
C ARG A 186 3.89 3.75 23.95
N VAL A 187 3.69 2.60 23.32
CA VAL A 187 3.26 1.38 24.01
C VAL A 187 4.38 0.85 24.90
N LEU A 188 5.66 0.93 24.50
CA LEU A 188 6.80 0.47 25.32
C LEU A 188 6.92 1.15 26.71
N TYR A 189 6.29 2.32 26.91
CA TYR A 189 6.19 2.95 28.24
C TYR A 189 5.22 2.25 29.20
N ILE A 190 4.35 1.37 28.70
CA ILE A 190 3.38 0.62 29.51
C ILE A 190 4.10 -0.60 30.12
N PRO A 191 4.00 -0.83 31.45
CA PRO A 191 4.58 -2.02 32.07
C PRO A 191 4.10 -3.33 31.42
N ASP A 192 4.98 -4.33 31.35
CA ASP A 192 4.68 -5.65 30.77
C ASP A 192 4.15 -5.61 29.32
N THR A 193 4.60 -4.64 28.55
CA THR A 193 4.19 -4.47 27.15
C THR A 193 4.44 -5.72 26.31
N GLY A 194 3.42 -6.15 25.57
CA GLY A 194 3.38 -7.43 24.85
C GLY A 194 2.61 -8.53 25.60
N SER A 195 2.21 -8.29 26.85
CA SER A 195 1.28 -9.16 27.60
C SER A 195 -0.18 -9.06 27.12
N ALA A 196 -0.53 -7.98 26.42
CA ALA A 196 -1.84 -7.73 25.82
C ALA A 196 -1.70 -7.22 24.37
N SER A 197 -2.78 -7.30 23.59
CA SER A 197 -2.81 -6.80 22.22
C SER A 197 -2.54 -5.29 22.15
N LEU A 198 -1.87 -4.84 21.08
CA LEU A 198 -1.68 -3.41 20.80
C LEU A 198 -3.05 -2.70 20.74
N PRO A 199 -3.23 -1.57 21.45
CA PRO A 199 -4.55 -0.97 21.68
C PRO A 199 -5.16 -0.30 20.45
N ASP A 200 -4.31 0.27 19.58
CA ASP A 200 -4.75 1.04 18.43
C ASP A 200 -5.41 0.16 17.37
N SER A 201 -6.32 0.68 16.55
CA SER A 201 -6.85 -0.03 15.38
C SER A 201 -5.97 0.21 14.14
N VAL A 202 -6.11 -0.63 13.11
CA VAL A 202 -5.42 -0.41 11.83
C VAL A 202 -5.87 0.90 11.18
N ASP A 203 -7.17 1.20 11.22
CA ASP A 203 -7.73 2.43 10.66
C ASP A 203 -7.16 3.69 11.34
N GLU A 204 -6.94 3.65 12.66
CA GLU A 204 -6.34 4.77 13.38
C GLU A 204 -4.90 5.01 12.97
N ILE A 205 -4.12 3.97 12.72
CA ILE A 205 -2.75 4.07 12.21
C ILE A 205 -2.77 4.70 10.83
N VAL A 206 -3.57 4.17 9.91
CA VAL A 206 -3.63 4.66 8.53
C VAL A 206 -4.12 6.12 8.48
N ARG A 207 -5.08 6.50 9.33
CA ARG A 207 -5.54 7.89 9.44
C ARG A 207 -4.46 8.82 9.99
N GLY A 208 -3.74 8.41 11.05
CA GLY A 208 -2.64 9.19 11.62
C GLY A 208 -1.48 9.38 10.63
N ALA A 209 -1.16 8.33 9.88
CA ALA A 209 -0.18 8.38 8.80
C ALA A 209 -0.60 9.33 7.67
N THR A 210 -1.88 9.29 7.28
CA THR A 210 -2.43 10.19 6.26
C THR A 210 -2.34 11.65 6.70
N GLU A 211 -2.64 11.94 7.97
CA GLU A 211 -2.47 13.28 8.52
C GLU A 211 -1.01 13.74 8.46
N ALA A 212 -0.06 12.89 8.88
CA ALA A 212 1.36 13.21 8.87
C ALA A 212 1.91 13.46 7.46
N MET A 213 1.54 12.61 6.50
CA MET A 213 1.91 12.75 5.08
C MET A 213 1.36 14.05 4.49
N VAL A 214 0.04 14.27 4.59
CA VAL A 214 -0.60 15.48 4.04
C VAL A 214 0.00 16.73 4.68
N ARG A 215 0.21 16.73 6.01
CA ARG A 215 0.86 17.86 6.68
C ARG A 215 2.27 18.11 6.16
N SER A 216 3.08 17.07 5.95
CA SER A 216 4.44 17.19 5.40
C SER A 216 4.43 17.80 3.99
N MET A 217 3.47 17.39 3.16
CA MET A 217 3.35 17.90 1.78
C MET A 217 2.86 19.35 1.75
N LEU A 218 1.89 19.70 2.60
CA LEU A 218 1.44 21.09 2.72
C LEU A 218 2.53 21.99 3.28
N TYR A 219 3.35 21.48 4.21
CA TYR A 219 4.54 22.17 4.67
C TYR A 219 5.51 22.48 3.52
N CYS A 220 5.74 21.51 2.63
CA CYS A 220 6.55 21.72 1.42
C CYS A 220 5.97 22.81 0.49
N ALA A 221 4.65 22.98 0.46
CA ALA A 221 3.97 24.08 -0.24
C ALA A 221 3.96 25.43 0.51
N GLY A 222 4.67 25.52 1.64
CA GLY A 222 4.77 26.74 2.42
C GLY A 222 3.66 26.92 3.47
N PHE A 223 2.85 25.89 3.73
CA PHE A 223 1.82 25.94 4.77
C PHE A 223 2.30 25.32 6.09
N TRP A 224 2.63 26.18 7.05
CA TRP A 224 3.26 25.80 8.33
C TRP A 224 2.28 25.23 9.37
N PHE A 225 1.00 25.62 9.32
CA PHE A 225 0.02 25.35 10.38
C PHE A 225 -1.14 24.47 9.91
N GLY A 226 -0.81 23.27 9.44
CA GLY A 226 -1.78 22.34 8.87
C GLY A 226 -2.12 21.14 9.75
N SER A 227 -2.99 21.31 10.76
CA SER A 227 -3.63 20.16 11.44
C SER A 227 -4.93 19.79 10.72
N GLU A 228 -5.28 18.50 10.70
CA GLU A 228 -6.60 18.02 10.25
C GLU A 228 -6.97 18.31 8.77
N ASN A 229 -6.04 18.74 7.92
CA ASN A 229 -6.35 19.05 6.51
C ASN A 229 -6.95 17.87 5.74
N HIS A 230 -6.56 16.63 6.07
CA HIS A 230 -7.17 15.43 5.49
C HIS A 230 -8.67 15.32 5.81
N LEU A 231 -9.11 15.76 7.00
CA LEU A 231 -10.53 15.83 7.37
C LEU A 231 -11.22 16.96 6.63
N LEU A 232 -10.54 18.09 6.42
CA LEU A 232 -11.07 19.20 5.64
C LEU A 232 -11.34 18.80 4.19
N MET A 233 -10.40 18.09 3.54
CA MET A 233 -10.60 17.54 2.20
C MET A 233 -11.74 16.51 2.18
N SER A 234 -11.84 15.67 3.21
CA SER A 234 -12.95 14.72 3.34
C SER A 234 -14.31 15.42 3.53
N GLY A 235 -14.35 16.55 4.25
CA GLY A 235 -15.54 17.39 4.37
C GLY A 235 -15.95 18.02 3.04
N LEU A 236 -14.98 18.54 2.28
CA LEU A 236 -15.19 19.13 0.95
C LEU A 236 -15.66 18.09 -0.09
N SER A 237 -15.21 16.84 0.01
CA SER A 237 -15.64 15.75 -0.87
C SER A 237 -17.03 15.22 -0.50
N ALA A 238 -17.41 15.27 0.78
CA ALA A 238 -18.68 14.74 1.26
C ALA A 238 -19.88 15.68 1.00
N LEU A 239 -19.64 17.00 0.92
CA LEU A 239 -20.68 18.00 0.71
C LEU A 239 -21.15 18.06 -0.76
N PRO A 240 -22.44 17.81 -1.04
CA PRO A 240 -23.00 18.03 -2.37
C PRO A 240 -23.20 19.54 -2.64
N TYR A 241 -23.24 19.91 -3.91
CA TYR A 241 -23.66 21.25 -4.34
C TYR A 241 -24.84 21.13 -5.31
N GLU A 242 -25.96 21.79 -5.00
CA GLU A 242 -27.20 21.69 -5.79
C GLU A 242 -27.66 20.23 -6.06
N GLY A 243 -27.38 19.31 -5.12
CA GLY A 243 -27.72 17.89 -5.24
C GLY A 243 -26.77 17.06 -6.12
N ARG A 244 -25.78 17.70 -6.78
CA ARG A 244 -24.75 17.01 -7.56
C ARG A 244 -23.56 16.60 -6.67
N PRO A 245 -22.91 15.46 -6.95
CA PRO A 245 -21.65 15.11 -6.31
C PRO A 245 -20.61 16.21 -6.58
N GLY A 246 -19.93 16.67 -5.53
CA GLY A 246 -18.93 17.73 -5.65
C GLY A 246 -17.75 17.27 -6.49
N ALA A 247 -17.54 17.91 -7.63
CA ALA A 247 -16.37 17.74 -8.48
C ALA A 247 -15.53 19.01 -8.44
N GLY A 248 -14.23 18.90 -8.70
CA GLY A 248 -13.37 20.08 -8.83
C GLY A 248 -11.93 19.80 -8.46
N ARG A 249 -11.09 20.80 -8.64
CA ARG A 249 -9.67 20.72 -8.31
C ARG A 249 -9.22 21.96 -7.57
N LEU A 250 -8.54 21.71 -6.47
CA LEU A 250 -7.90 22.69 -5.60
C LEU A 250 -6.39 22.55 -5.75
N VAL A 251 -5.71 23.61 -6.12
CA VAL A 251 -4.25 23.73 -6.15
C VAL A 251 -3.80 24.45 -4.90
N ILE A 252 -2.80 23.90 -4.23
CA ILE A 252 -2.22 24.44 -3.00
C ILE A 252 -0.80 24.92 -3.32
N ALA A 253 -0.60 26.23 -3.20
CA ALA A 253 0.65 26.95 -3.46
C ALA A 253 0.60 28.34 -2.81
N GLN A 254 1.76 28.91 -2.49
CA GLN A 254 1.84 30.27 -1.95
C GLN A 254 1.21 31.30 -2.92
N GLU A 255 0.58 32.33 -2.37
CA GLU A 255 -0.16 33.33 -3.14
C GLU A 255 0.73 34.15 -4.10
N ASP A 256 2.01 34.29 -3.76
CA ASP A 256 3.04 35.00 -4.51
C ASP A 256 3.98 34.06 -5.31
N ASP A 257 3.66 32.77 -5.38
CA ASP A 257 4.44 31.80 -6.14
C ASP A 257 4.47 32.16 -7.64
N PRO A 258 5.66 32.39 -8.24
CA PRO A 258 5.79 32.81 -9.62
C PRO A 258 5.37 31.73 -10.63
N THR A 259 5.22 30.48 -10.20
CA THR A 259 4.77 29.34 -11.04
C THR A 259 3.25 29.26 -11.14
N ILE A 260 2.50 30.09 -10.41
CA ILE A 260 1.05 30.16 -10.48
C ILE A 260 0.62 31.35 -11.34
N GLU A 261 -0.23 31.09 -12.33
CA GLU A 261 -0.91 32.14 -13.09
C GLU A 261 -2.33 32.34 -12.54
N VAL A 262 -2.57 33.50 -11.94
CA VAL A 262 -3.86 33.83 -11.33
C VAL A 262 -4.74 34.60 -12.32
N PHE A 263 -5.86 34.02 -12.72
CA PHE A 263 -6.82 34.64 -13.63
C PHE A 263 -7.83 35.51 -12.90
N LEU A 264 -8.25 35.08 -11.71
CA LEU A 264 -9.22 35.77 -10.87
C LEU A 264 -8.72 35.77 -9.44
N ARG A 265 -8.60 36.95 -8.84
CA ARG A 265 -8.21 37.12 -7.43
C ARG A 265 -9.40 37.58 -6.60
N LEU A 266 -9.63 36.93 -5.47
CA LEU A 266 -10.63 37.34 -4.50
C LEU A 266 -10.11 38.56 -3.74
N LYS A 267 -10.92 39.62 -3.67
CA LYS A 267 -10.58 40.80 -2.86
C LYS A 267 -10.49 40.48 -1.36
N HIS A 268 -11.29 39.52 -0.92
CA HIS A 268 -11.31 38.99 0.43
C HIS A 268 -11.15 37.47 0.33
N PRO A 269 -9.96 36.93 0.63
CA PRO A 269 -9.73 35.48 0.64
C PRO A 269 -10.73 34.76 1.56
N VAL A 270 -11.05 33.52 1.23
CA VAL A 270 -12.00 32.71 1.99
C VAL A 270 -11.24 31.65 2.78
N GLU A 271 -11.40 31.65 4.10
CA GLU A 271 -10.79 30.63 4.95
C GLU A 271 -11.18 29.21 4.50
N MET A 272 -10.18 28.33 4.39
CA MET A 272 -10.36 26.93 4.01
C MET A 272 -11.36 26.21 4.91
N ARG A 273 -11.40 26.58 6.19
CA ARG A 273 -12.31 26.04 7.21
C ARG A 273 -13.77 26.38 6.94
N ASN A 274 -14.07 27.39 6.12
CA ASN A 274 -15.43 27.68 5.67
C ASN A 274 -15.82 26.73 4.54
N VAL A 275 -16.02 25.46 4.90
CA VAL A 275 -16.27 24.36 3.96
C VAL A 275 -17.42 24.65 2.98
N PRO A 276 -18.57 25.24 3.39
CA PRO A 276 -19.64 25.60 2.45
C PRO A 276 -19.22 26.67 1.42
N ALA A 277 -18.45 27.68 1.83
CA ALA A 277 -17.98 28.73 0.92
C ALA A 277 -16.92 28.20 -0.06
N VAL A 278 -15.96 27.42 0.42
CA VAL A 278 -14.96 26.76 -0.42
C VAL A 278 -15.62 25.80 -1.40
N ARG A 279 -16.60 25.00 -0.94
CA ARG A 279 -17.39 24.10 -1.81
C ARG A 279 -18.10 24.86 -2.93
N LYS A 280 -18.66 26.04 -2.65
CA LYS A 280 -19.27 26.90 -3.67
C LYS A 280 -18.24 27.45 -4.67
N LEU A 281 -17.05 27.83 -4.20
CA LEU A 281 -15.98 28.31 -5.08
C LEU A 281 -15.37 27.19 -5.94
N LEU A 282 -15.31 25.97 -5.42
CA LEU A 282 -14.85 24.80 -6.17
C LEU A 282 -15.68 24.52 -7.43
N GLU A 283 -16.96 24.92 -7.45
CA GLU A 283 -17.80 24.80 -8.66
C GLU A 283 -17.34 25.69 -9.83
N ALA A 284 -16.50 26.69 -9.56
CA ALA A 284 -15.87 27.50 -10.60
C ALA A 284 -14.59 26.85 -11.17
N SER A 285 -14.12 25.74 -10.58
CA SER A 285 -13.00 24.97 -11.13
C SER A 285 -13.46 24.07 -12.30
N GLY A 286 -12.59 23.88 -13.29
CA GLY A 286 -12.93 23.15 -14.51
C GLY A 286 -11.73 22.89 -15.42
N SER A 287 -11.97 22.71 -16.72
CA SER A 287 -10.91 22.42 -17.69
C SER A 287 -9.96 23.60 -17.95
N GLN A 288 -10.37 24.82 -17.60
CA GLN A 288 -9.60 26.05 -17.88
C GLN A 288 -8.91 26.63 -16.65
N SER A 289 -9.37 26.33 -15.43
CA SER A 289 -8.82 26.89 -14.21
C SER A 289 -9.14 26.02 -12.99
N ASP A 290 -8.22 25.99 -12.04
CA ASP A 290 -8.34 25.35 -10.74
C ASP A 290 -8.57 26.40 -9.64
N LEU A 291 -9.16 25.97 -8.52
CA LEU A 291 -9.27 26.82 -7.32
C LEU A 291 -7.90 26.90 -6.64
N LEU A 292 -7.48 28.09 -6.22
CA LEU A 292 -6.15 28.31 -5.65
C LEU A 292 -6.23 28.59 -4.15
N SER A 293 -5.34 27.95 -3.37
CA SER A 293 -5.21 28.16 -1.94
C SER A 293 -3.76 28.17 -1.47
N ASP A 294 -3.45 28.95 -0.44
CA ASP A 294 -2.16 28.97 0.26
C ASP A 294 -2.10 27.96 1.43
N GLY A 295 -3.12 27.09 1.56
CA GLY A 295 -3.30 26.14 2.65
C GLY A 295 -4.22 26.64 3.77
N GLU A 296 -4.33 27.96 3.98
CA GLU A 296 -5.20 28.57 4.99
C GLU A 296 -6.42 29.22 4.37
N ASN A 297 -6.22 29.92 3.24
CA ASN A 297 -7.22 30.67 2.53
C ASN A 297 -7.26 30.26 1.05
N VAL A 298 -8.45 30.36 0.47
CA VAL A 298 -8.66 30.38 -0.96
C VAL A 298 -8.52 31.82 -1.44
N TYR A 299 -7.57 32.08 -2.33
CA TYR A 299 -7.25 33.43 -2.81
C TYR A 299 -7.72 33.70 -4.25
N GLY A 300 -8.06 32.68 -5.04
CA GLY A 300 -8.44 32.90 -6.43
C GLY A 300 -8.67 31.66 -7.28
N LEU A 301 -8.75 31.88 -8.60
CA LEU A 301 -8.78 30.85 -9.64
C LEU A 301 -7.60 31.08 -10.58
N GLY A 302 -7.01 30.00 -11.07
CA GLY A 302 -5.86 30.08 -11.98
C GLY A 302 -5.32 28.71 -12.33
N VAL A 303 -4.08 28.67 -12.79
CA VAL A 303 -3.41 27.44 -13.22
C VAL A 303 -1.96 27.42 -12.76
N VAL A 304 -1.43 26.20 -12.61
CA VAL A 304 0.02 25.98 -12.52
C VAL A 304 0.59 26.16 -13.92
N LYS A 305 1.63 26.99 -14.05
CA LYS A 305 2.27 27.24 -15.34
C LYS A 305 2.94 25.96 -15.87
N PRO A 306 2.98 25.77 -17.20
CA PRO A 306 3.60 24.58 -17.80
C PRO A 306 5.10 24.43 -17.53
N ASP A 307 5.79 25.52 -17.16
CA ASP A 307 7.21 25.56 -16.83
C ASP A 307 7.52 25.33 -15.34
N TYR A 308 6.53 24.92 -14.55
CA TYR A 308 6.72 24.50 -13.16
C TYR A 308 7.76 23.37 -13.05
N ASP A 309 8.80 23.59 -12.25
CA ASP A 309 9.78 22.58 -11.92
C ASP A 309 9.22 21.59 -10.90
N ALA A 310 8.88 20.39 -11.38
CA ALA A 310 8.37 19.30 -10.55
C ALA A 310 9.36 18.85 -9.46
N GLU A 311 10.66 19.12 -9.60
CA GLU A 311 11.67 18.80 -8.59
C GLU A 311 11.60 19.74 -7.37
N SER A 312 10.97 20.90 -7.50
CA SER A 312 10.82 21.86 -6.39
C SER A 312 9.89 21.36 -5.29
N GLU A 313 8.87 20.56 -5.65
CA GLU A 313 7.91 19.98 -4.71
C GLU A 313 7.28 21.05 -3.80
N THR A 314 6.77 22.11 -4.42
CA THR A 314 6.14 23.28 -3.77
C THR A 314 4.67 23.45 -4.12
N VAL A 315 4.17 22.72 -5.12
CA VAL A 315 2.78 22.81 -5.59
C VAL A 315 2.13 21.44 -5.52
N PHE A 316 1.02 21.34 -4.78
CA PHE A 316 0.22 20.11 -4.69
C PHE A 316 -1.21 20.37 -5.15
N ALA A 317 -1.93 19.32 -5.54
CA ALA A 317 -3.32 19.44 -5.95
C ALA A 317 -4.20 18.37 -5.32
N VAL A 318 -5.39 18.79 -4.91
CA VAL A 318 -6.48 17.94 -4.44
C VAL A 318 -7.56 17.91 -5.50
N ARG A 319 -7.87 16.72 -6.01
CA ARG A 319 -8.95 16.50 -6.97
C ARG A 319 -10.13 15.82 -6.28
N PHE A 320 -11.31 16.42 -6.38
CA PHE A 320 -12.57 15.86 -5.93
C PHE A 320 -13.26 15.18 -7.12
N THR A 321 -13.36 13.85 -7.07
CA THR A 321 -13.84 13.04 -8.21
C THR A 321 -15.29 12.61 -8.04
N ALA A 322 -15.68 12.25 -6.81
CA ALA A 322 -17.01 11.81 -6.43
C ALA A 322 -17.30 12.18 -4.97
N ARG A 323 -18.54 11.97 -4.53
CA ARG A 323 -18.93 12.17 -3.13
C ARG A 323 -18.07 11.27 -2.23
N GLY A 324 -17.45 11.86 -1.22
CA GLY A 324 -16.58 11.14 -0.29
C GLY A 324 -15.21 10.74 -0.86
N VAL A 325 -14.90 11.12 -2.12
CA VAL A 325 -13.66 10.73 -2.80
C VAL A 325 -12.80 11.94 -3.14
N TRP A 326 -11.55 11.93 -2.69
CA TRP A 326 -10.55 12.89 -3.09
C TRP A 326 -9.18 12.25 -3.32
N GLU A 327 -8.44 12.82 -4.27
CA GLU A 327 -7.10 12.39 -4.69
C GLU A 327 -6.11 13.52 -4.40
N PHE A 328 -4.99 13.18 -3.76
CA PHE A 328 -3.87 14.08 -3.52
C PHE A 328 -2.76 13.81 -4.53
N SER A 329 -2.23 14.86 -5.16
CA SER A 329 -1.27 14.71 -6.27
C SER A 329 -0.19 15.80 -6.26
N HIS A 330 0.95 15.49 -6.87
CA HIS A 330 2.05 16.41 -7.18
C HIS A 330 2.45 16.24 -8.63
N ALA A 331 2.59 17.34 -9.39
CA ALA A 331 2.97 17.33 -10.80
C ALA A 331 2.18 16.31 -11.67
N GLY A 332 0.91 16.10 -11.37
CA GLY A 332 0.03 15.16 -12.07
C GLY A 332 0.12 13.69 -11.61
N ASN A 333 1.08 13.36 -10.74
CA ASN A 333 1.20 12.04 -10.13
C ASN A 333 0.34 11.96 -8.87
N ALA A 334 -0.60 11.02 -8.83
CA ALA A 334 -1.39 10.76 -7.63
C ALA A 334 -0.47 10.14 -6.55
N LEU A 335 -0.56 10.64 -5.33
CA LEU A 335 0.21 10.20 -4.16
C LEU A 335 -0.64 9.44 -3.15
N LEU A 336 -1.91 9.80 -3.03
CA LEU A 336 -2.89 9.24 -2.10
C LEU A 336 -4.30 9.39 -2.69
N ILE A 337 -5.15 8.39 -2.49
CA ILE A 337 -6.60 8.52 -2.68
C ILE A 337 -7.31 8.20 -1.38
N VAL A 338 -8.34 8.98 -1.04
CA VAL A 338 -9.21 8.72 0.12
C VAL A 338 -10.63 8.51 -0.37
N ARG A 339 -11.25 7.41 0.05
CA ARG A 339 -12.64 7.06 -0.27
C ARG A 339 -13.40 6.81 1.03
N ASP A 340 -14.44 7.61 1.27
CA ASP A 340 -15.26 7.52 2.48
C ASP A 340 -14.43 7.51 3.77
N GLY A 341 -13.36 8.32 3.79
CA GLY A 341 -12.44 8.44 4.92
C GLY A 341 -11.35 7.36 5.00
N ILE A 342 -11.34 6.38 4.08
CA ILE A 342 -10.36 5.30 4.04
C ILE A 342 -9.22 5.66 3.06
N PRO A 343 -7.99 5.88 3.55
CA PRO A 343 -6.83 6.22 2.72
C PRO A 343 -6.24 4.97 2.05
N ARG A 344 -5.85 5.09 0.78
CA ARG A 344 -5.15 4.05 0.02
C ARG A 344 -4.10 4.65 -0.90
N LEU A 345 -3.10 3.84 -1.27
CA LEU A 345 -2.25 4.16 -2.40
C LEU A 345 -3.10 4.25 -3.66
N PRO A 346 -2.82 5.21 -4.56
CA PRO A 346 -3.45 5.25 -5.87
C PRO A 346 -3.18 3.94 -6.60
N THR A 347 -4.21 3.16 -6.86
CA THR A 347 -4.11 2.05 -7.80
C THR A 347 -4.00 2.65 -9.19
N PRO A 348 -3.08 2.18 -10.06
CA PRO A 348 -3.10 2.59 -11.47
C PRO A 348 -4.52 2.37 -12.01
N LEU A 349 -5.07 3.40 -12.68
CA LEU A 349 -6.41 3.34 -13.25
C LEU A 349 -6.58 2.03 -14.03
N LEU A 350 -5.58 1.61 -14.80
CA LEU A 350 -5.54 0.30 -15.42
C LEU A 350 -4.20 -0.38 -15.07
N ASP A 351 -4.24 -1.58 -14.48
CA ASP A 351 -3.05 -2.41 -14.32
C ASP A 351 -2.62 -2.95 -15.69
N GLU A 352 -1.81 -2.17 -16.40
CA GLU A 352 -1.34 -2.49 -17.76
C GLU A 352 -0.45 -3.74 -17.80
N GLU A 353 0.33 -3.98 -16.75
CA GLU A 353 1.17 -5.19 -16.66
C GLU A 353 0.29 -6.42 -16.52
N TYR A 354 -0.70 -6.37 -15.63
CA TYR A 354 -1.68 -7.45 -15.51
C TYR A 354 -2.49 -7.63 -16.78
N LEU A 355 -2.97 -6.55 -17.41
CA LEU A 355 -3.69 -6.63 -18.69
C LEU A 355 -2.85 -7.33 -19.75
N LYS A 356 -1.59 -6.92 -19.91
CA LYS A 356 -0.66 -7.51 -20.88
C LYS A 356 -0.44 -8.99 -20.59
N ASP A 357 -0.23 -9.34 -19.32
CA ASP A 357 -0.06 -10.72 -18.86
C ASP A 357 -1.29 -11.56 -19.21
N ILE A 358 -2.50 -11.16 -18.79
CA ILE A 358 -3.71 -11.94 -19.04
C ILE A 358 -4.06 -12.04 -20.54
N VAL A 359 -3.86 -10.97 -21.32
CA VAL A 359 -4.05 -11.01 -22.77
C VAL A 359 -3.08 -12.00 -23.39
N SER A 360 -1.81 -12.02 -22.97
CA SER A 360 -0.84 -12.99 -23.51
C SER A 360 -1.16 -14.44 -23.12
N ARG A 361 -1.80 -14.68 -21.97
CA ARG A 361 -2.23 -16.02 -21.54
C ARG A 361 -3.43 -16.53 -22.33
N LEU A 362 -4.45 -15.69 -22.50
CA LEU A 362 -5.71 -16.09 -23.13
C LEU A 362 -5.71 -15.92 -24.66
N PHE A 363 -4.91 -14.97 -25.17
CA PHE A 363 -4.85 -14.58 -26.57
C PHE A 363 -3.39 -14.34 -27.04
N PRO A 364 -2.61 -15.41 -27.27
CA PRO A 364 -1.18 -15.28 -27.62
C PRO A 364 -0.90 -14.42 -28.87
N GLU A 365 -1.82 -14.41 -29.84
CA GLU A 365 -1.71 -13.71 -31.12
C GLU A 365 -2.47 -12.36 -31.13
N ALA A 366 -2.76 -11.79 -29.96
CA ALA A 366 -3.51 -10.54 -29.83
C ALA A 366 -2.68 -9.29 -30.19
N ASP A 367 -3.36 -8.26 -30.69
CA ASP A 367 -2.80 -6.91 -30.81
C ASP A 367 -2.84 -6.21 -29.44
N GLN A 368 -1.81 -6.47 -28.64
CA GLN A 368 -1.64 -5.93 -27.29
C GLN A 368 -1.73 -4.39 -27.24
N ALA A 369 -1.21 -3.71 -28.27
CA ALA A 369 -1.21 -2.25 -28.31
C ALA A 369 -2.64 -1.71 -28.51
N ALA A 370 -3.39 -2.29 -29.44
CA ALA A 370 -4.78 -1.90 -29.69
C ALA A 370 -5.70 -2.18 -28.51
N LEU A 371 -5.55 -3.34 -27.84
CA LEU A 371 -6.35 -3.69 -26.67
C LEU A 371 -6.07 -2.77 -25.48
N ARG A 372 -4.80 -2.39 -25.28
CA ARG A 372 -4.43 -1.40 -24.26
C ARG A 372 -5.05 -0.04 -24.56
N GLU A 373 -4.96 0.45 -25.80
CA GLU A 373 -5.55 1.72 -26.20
C GLU A 373 -7.08 1.71 -25.99
N ALA A 374 -7.74 0.60 -26.35
CA ALA A 374 -9.18 0.41 -26.12
C ALA A 374 -9.55 0.44 -24.63
N ALA A 375 -8.77 -0.26 -23.78
CA ALA A 375 -9.00 -0.27 -22.34
C ALA A 375 -8.81 1.12 -21.71
N GLN A 376 -7.73 1.84 -22.06
CA GLN A 376 -7.50 3.20 -21.60
C GLN A 376 -8.62 4.17 -22.03
N ALA A 377 -9.06 4.07 -23.30
CA ALA A 377 -10.14 4.89 -23.82
C ALA A 377 -11.49 4.61 -23.13
N ALA A 378 -11.76 3.34 -22.79
CA ALA A 378 -12.98 2.94 -22.07
C ALA A 378 -13.03 3.49 -20.64
N GLY A 379 -11.87 3.63 -19.98
CA GLY A 379 -11.75 4.15 -18.62
C GLY A 379 -11.70 5.68 -18.50
N SER A 380 -11.76 6.42 -19.60
CA SER A 380 -11.54 7.88 -19.60
C SER A 380 -12.75 8.71 -19.10
N HIS A 381 -13.91 8.10 -18.88
CA HIS A 381 -15.13 8.79 -18.43
C HIS A 381 -15.49 8.52 -16.96
N ARG A 382 -16.31 9.43 -16.39
CA ARG A 382 -16.76 9.39 -14.98
C ARG A 382 -17.89 8.39 -14.72
N HIS A 383 -18.43 7.75 -15.75
CA HIS A 383 -19.53 6.80 -15.64
C HIS A 383 -19.00 5.36 -15.71
N GLY A 384 -19.70 4.42 -15.08
CA GLY A 384 -19.28 3.03 -15.11
C GLY A 384 -19.42 2.44 -16.51
N ALA A 385 -18.38 1.78 -16.99
CA ALA A 385 -18.29 1.20 -18.33
C ALA A 385 -17.89 -0.28 -18.26
N MET A 386 -18.01 -1.00 -19.38
CA MET A 386 -17.55 -2.38 -19.48
C MET A 386 -16.99 -2.64 -20.88
N LEU A 387 -15.78 -3.19 -20.94
CA LEU A 387 -15.12 -3.66 -22.16
C LEU A 387 -14.95 -5.17 -22.08
N ILE A 388 -15.40 -5.89 -23.10
CA ILE A 388 -15.29 -7.35 -23.21
C ILE A 388 -14.35 -7.67 -24.36
N ILE A 389 -13.30 -8.43 -24.09
CA ILE A 389 -12.40 -8.98 -25.11
C ILE A 389 -12.70 -10.47 -25.20
N SER A 390 -13.25 -10.93 -26.33
CA SER A 390 -13.61 -12.34 -26.52
C SER A 390 -12.77 -12.97 -27.62
N GLY A 391 -12.33 -14.21 -27.41
CA GLY A 391 -11.64 -15.02 -28.41
C GLY A 391 -12.53 -15.42 -29.59
N ASP A 392 -13.85 -15.35 -29.41
CA ASP A 392 -14.85 -15.48 -30.48
C ASP A 392 -15.86 -14.34 -30.36
N ALA A 393 -15.40 -13.11 -30.62
CA ALA A 393 -16.24 -11.92 -30.52
C ALA A 393 -17.37 -11.89 -31.56
N ALA A 394 -17.16 -12.49 -32.74
CA ALA A 394 -18.18 -12.56 -33.78
C ALA A 394 -19.33 -13.51 -33.37
N GLY A 395 -19.00 -14.73 -32.89
CA GLY A 395 -19.99 -15.67 -32.37
C GLY A 395 -20.72 -15.12 -31.15
N GLU A 396 -20.01 -14.46 -30.23
CA GLU A 396 -20.64 -13.83 -29.07
C GLU A 396 -21.54 -12.65 -29.45
N ALA A 397 -21.17 -11.84 -30.46
CA ALA A 397 -22.00 -10.75 -30.96
C ALA A 397 -23.31 -11.27 -31.59
N GLU A 398 -23.28 -12.43 -32.25
CA GLU A 398 -24.47 -13.08 -32.79
C GLU A 398 -25.34 -13.67 -31.67
N ARG A 399 -24.73 -14.42 -30.73
CA ARG A 399 -25.43 -15.05 -29.61
C ARG A 399 -26.11 -14.05 -28.68
N LEU A 400 -25.44 -12.92 -28.39
CA LEU A 400 -25.92 -11.86 -27.51
C LEU A 400 -26.75 -10.79 -28.26
N SER A 401 -26.97 -10.93 -29.57
CA SER A 401 -27.75 -9.98 -30.38
C SER A 401 -29.17 -9.67 -29.84
N PRO A 402 -29.90 -10.56 -29.12
CA PRO A 402 -31.19 -10.18 -28.54
C PRO A 402 -31.09 -9.10 -27.45
N GLN A 403 -29.88 -8.87 -26.91
CA GLN A 403 -29.60 -7.92 -25.83
C GLN A 403 -28.35 -7.08 -26.12
N SER A 404 -28.05 -6.86 -27.40
CA SER A 404 -26.94 -6.03 -27.85
C SER A 404 -27.19 -5.49 -29.27
N TRP A 405 -26.36 -4.56 -29.71
CA TRP A 405 -26.33 -4.11 -31.09
C TRP A 405 -25.08 -4.65 -31.78
N SER A 406 -25.23 -5.72 -32.55
CA SER A 406 -24.17 -6.22 -33.42
C SER A 406 -23.86 -5.17 -34.50
N ILE A 407 -22.59 -4.96 -34.77
CA ILE A 407 -22.12 -3.99 -35.78
C ILE A 407 -21.22 -4.69 -36.80
N GLU A 408 -20.99 -4.05 -37.94
CA GLU A 408 -19.91 -4.48 -38.82
C GLU A 408 -18.57 -4.32 -38.09
N PRO A 409 -17.70 -5.37 -38.08
CA PRO A 409 -16.44 -5.33 -37.34
C PRO A 409 -15.60 -4.11 -37.69
N THR A 410 -15.41 -3.21 -36.72
CA THR A 410 -14.79 -1.90 -36.95
C THR A 410 -13.80 -1.56 -35.85
N ARG A 411 -12.63 -1.02 -36.20
CA ARG A 411 -11.68 -0.48 -35.22
C ARG A 411 -12.17 0.90 -34.76
N LEU A 412 -12.53 1.00 -33.49
CA LEU A 412 -13.03 2.25 -32.91
C LEU A 412 -11.88 3.22 -32.64
N SER A 413 -12.05 4.49 -33.02
CA SER A 413 -11.16 5.55 -32.53
C SER A 413 -11.38 5.77 -31.02
N THR A 414 -10.35 6.25 -30.32
CA THR A 414 -10.45 6.57 -28.87
C THR A 414 -11.66 7.45 -28.56
N LYS A 415 -11.87 8.53 -29.32
CA LYS A 415 -13.04 9.42 -29.15
C LYS A 415 -14.38 8.70 -29.27
N LEU A 416 -14.52 7.82 -30.27
CA LEU A 416 -15.76 7.09 -30.49
C LEU A 416 -15.98 6.03 -29.41
N LEU A 417 -14.93 5.33 -29.00
CA LEU A 417 -14.99 4.33 -27.93
C LEU A 417 -15.42 4.99 -26.62
N THR A 418 -14.76 6.09 -26.26
CA THR A 418 -15.10 6.96 -25.13
C THR A 418 -16.57 7.38 -25.20
N GLN A 419 -17.06 7.91 -26.32
CA GLN A 419 -18.49 8.25 -26.50
C GLN A 419 -19.44 7.04 -26.34
N LEU A 420 -19.06 5.86 -26.84
CA LEU A 420 -19.89 4.66 -26.76
C LEU A 420 -20.02 4.12 -25.32
N THR A 421 -19.10 4.46 -24.42
CA THR A 421 -19.19 4.06 -23.00
C THR A 421 -20.33 4.75 -22.23
N ASP A 422 -20.92 5.82 -22.77
CA ASP A 422 -22.12 6.44 -22.19
C ASP A 422 -23.38 5.59 -22.39
N MET A 423 -23.33 4.58 -23.28
CA MET A 423 -24.41 3.62 -23.48
C MET A 423 -24.45 2.60 -22.34
N ASP A 424 -25.66 2.22 -21.93
CA ASP A 424 -25.84 1.08 -21.03
C ASP A 424 -25.40 -0.23 -21.71
N GLY A 425 -24.70 -1.07 -20.95
CA GLY A 425 -24.12 -2.33 -21.45
C GLY A 425 -22.61 -2.24 -21.63
N ALA A 426 -22.07 -3.10 -22.49
CA ALA A 426 -20.64 -3.27 -22.72
C ALA A 426 -20.27 -3.11 -24.21
N ILE A 427 -19.00 -2.86 -24.47
CA ILE A 427 -18.40 -2.90 -25.81
C ILE A 427 -17.70 -4.26 -25.95
N LEU A 428 -18.01 -5.00 -27.01
CA LEU A 428 -17.41 -6.31 -27.31
C LEU A 428 -16.40 -6.19 -28.44
N VAL A 429 -15.14 -6.51 -28.15
CA VAL A 429 -14.03 -6.50 -29.10
C VAL A 429 -13.39 -7.88 -29.21
N ASP A 430 -12.75 -8.14 -30.36
CA ASP A 430 -11.89 -9.30 -30.58
C ASP A 430 -10.44 -9.05 -30.12
N PRO A 431 -9.56 -10.07 -30.13
CA PRO A 431 -8.17 -9.90 -29.71
C PRO A 431 -7.33 -9.00 -30.63
N GLN A 432 -7.86 -8.58 -31.78
CA GLN A 432 -7.23 -7.63 -32.71
C GLN A 432 -7.72 -6.19 -32.47
N GLY A 433 -8.64 -5.98 -31.53
CA GLY A 433 -9.20 -4.68 -31.18
C GLY A 433 -10.28 -4.19 -32.16
N LEU A 434 -10.89 -5.08 -32.95
CA LEU A 434 -12.08 -4.76 -33.73
C LEU A 434 -13.32 -4.93 -32.85
N CYS A 435 -14.21 -3.94 -32.88
CA CYS A 435 -15.48 -4.00 -32.16
C CYS A 435 -16.52 -4.74 -33.00
N HIS A 436 -17.20 -5.71 -32.38
CA HIS A 436 -18.23 -6.55 -33.01
C HIS A 436 -19.64 -6.24 -32.49
N ALA A 437 -19.77 -5.71 -31.27
CA ALA A 437 -21.06 -5.29 -30.73
C ALA A 437 -20.92 -4.18 -29.68
N ILE A 438 -21.98 -3.37 -29.53
CA ILE A 438 -22.10 -2.30 -28.52
C ILE A 438 -23.39 -2.48 -27.70
N GLY A 439 -23.42 -1.94 -26.49
CA GLY A 439 -24.56 -2.07 -25.58
C GLY A 439 -24.82 -3.51 -25.15
N VAL A 440 -23.76 -4.32 -25.06
CA VAL A 440 -23.84 -5.75 -24.77
C VAL A 440 -24.22 -5.98 -23.31
N ILE A 441 -25.32 -6.70 -23.08
CA ILE A 441 -25.69 -7.20 -21.76
C ILE A 441 -25.19 -8.63 -21.63
N LEU A 442 -24.21 -8.82 -20.74
CA LEU A 442 -23.68 -10.15 -20.43
C LEU A 442 -24.75 -11.01 -19.73
N ASP A 443 -24.92 -12.22 -20.24
CA ASP A 443 -25.66 -13.28 -19.57
C ASP A 443 -24.75 -14.13 -18.68
N GLY A 444 -25.33 -15.09 -17.95
CA GLY A 444 -24.56 -16.02 -17.14
C GLY A 444 -25.37 -16.59 -15.99
N THR A 445 -24.91 -17.73 -15.48
CA THR A 445 -25.60 -18.44 -14.40
C THR A 445 -25.09 -17.97 -13.04
N ALA A 446 -26.01 -17.73 -12.10
CA ALA A 446 -25.65 -17.36 -10.75
C ALA A 446 -24.97 -18.53 -10.02
N HIS A 447 -23.64 -18.46 -9.91
CA HIS A 447 -22.80 -19.36 -9.12
C HIS A 447 -22.12 -18.57 -7.99
N GLY A 448 -21.82 -19.22 -6.87
CA GLY A 448 -21.45 -18.60 -5.58
C GLY A 448 -20.18 -17.75 -5.54
N ARG A 449 -19.59 -17.37 -6.68
CA ARG A 449 -18.46 -16.45 -6.82
C ARG A 449 -18.87 -14.97 -6.96
N GLY A 450 -20.17 -14.69 -7.10
CA GLY A 450 -20.68 -13.32 -7.08
C GLY A 450 -20.55 -12.67 -5.69
N ASP A 451 -20.37 -11.36 -5.66
CA ASP A 451 -20.27 -10.57 -4.43
C ASP A 451 -21.46 -9.59 -4.34
N PRO A 452 -22.44 -9.82 -3.44
CA PRO A 452 -23.60 -8.93 -3.28
C PRO A 452 -23.24 -7.49 -2.91
N ALA A 453 -22.04 -7.22 -2.38
CA ALA A 453 -21.58 -5.87 -2.08
C ALA A 453 -21.10 -5.10 -3.33
N ARG A 454 -20.90 -5.79 -4.46
CA ARG A 454 -20.42 -5.21 -5.72
C ARG A 454 -21.55 -4.89 -6.68
N GLY A 455 -21.30 -3.95 -7.59
CA GLY A 455 -22.29 -3.49 -8.59
C GLY A 455 -22.69 -4.56 -9.61
N SER A 456 -23.81 -4.33 -10.30
CA SER A 456 -24.38 -5.25 -11.29
C SER A 456 -23.41 -5.59 -12.44
N ARG A 457 -22.66 -4.60 -12.94
CA ARG A 457 -21.63 -4.80 -13.99
C ARG A 457 -20.59 -5.85 -13.57
N PHE A 458 -20.05 -5.72 -12.36
CA PHE A 458 -19.07 -6.67 -11.81
C PHE A 458 -19.67 -8.06 -11.68
N ASN A 459 -20.85 -8.16 -11.06
CA ASN A 459 -21.50 -9.44 -10.84
C ASN A 459 -21.94 -10.13 -12.15
N ASN A 460 -22.37 -9.37 -13.16
CA ASN A 460 -22.66 -9.93 -14.48
C ASN A 460 -21.40 -10.43 -15.18
N ALA A 461 -20.30 -9.69 -15.08
CA ALA A 461 -19.01 -10.14 -15.60
C ALA A 461 -18.56 -11.45 -14.94
N VAL A 462 -18.66 -11.58 -13.62
CA VAL A 462 -18.32 -12.83 -12.92
C VAL A 462 -19.20 -14.00 -13.38
N ARG A 463 -20.52 -13.79 -13.47
CA ARG A 463 -21.46 -14.84 -13.93
C ARG A 463 -21.19 -15.28 -15.36
N TYR A 464 -20.92 -14.34 -16.25
CA TYR A 464 -20.53 -14.63 -17.62
C TYR A 464 -19.24 -15.43 -17.64
N LEU A 465 -18.25 -14.99 -16.85
CA LEU A 465 -16.93 -15.62 -16.83
C LEU A 465 -16.96 -17.06 -16.27
N ASP A 466 -17.89 -17.36 -15.37
CA ASP A 466 -18.13 -18.69 -14.80
C ASP A 466 -19.06 -19.59 -15.65
N SER A 467 -19.67 -19.07 -16.72
CA SER A 467 -20.53 -19.83 -17.61
C SER A 467 -19.73 -20.48 -18.76
N GLU A 468 -20.36 -21.33 -19.57
CA GLU A 468 -19.73 -21.87 -20.78
C GLU A 468 -19.64 -20.78 -21.84
N ARG A 469 -18.41 -20.45 -22.26
CA ARG A 469 -18.09 -19.32 -23.15
C ARG A 469 -16.73 -19.51 -23.83
N PRO A 470 -16.42 -18.75 -24.88
CA PRO A 470 -15.04 -18.61 -25.35
C PRO A 470 -14.12 -17.97 -24.28
N PRO A 471 -12.78 -18.12 -24.42
CA PRO A 471 -11.82 -17.35 -23.64
C PRO A 471 -12.14 -15.87 -23.75
N ALA A 472 -12.27 -15.21 -22.60
CA ALA A 472 -12.71 -13.82 -22.54
C ALA A 472 -12.11 -13.10 -21.33
N ILE A 473 -11.84 -11.82 -21.53
CA ILE A 473 -11.46 -10.85 -20.50
C ILE A 473 -12.58 -9.81 -20.41
N VAL A 474 -13.01 -9.49 -19.20
CA VAL A 474 -13.99 -8.42 -18.96
C VAL A 474 -13.33 -7.36 -18.10
N ILE A 475 -13.23 -6.14 -18.61
CA ILE A 475 -12.74 -4.98 -17.88
C ILE A 475 -13.95 -4.17 -17.43
N VAL A 476 -14.13 -4.08 -16.11
CA VAL A 476 -15.26 -3.39 -15.47
C VAL A 476 -14.76 -2.08 -14.87
N TYR A 477 -15.26 -0.98 -15.41
CA TYR A 477 -15.01 0.37 -14.93
C TYR A 477 -16.16 0.76 -14.01
N SER A 478 -15.85 1.02 -12.75
CA SER A 478 -16.83 1.44 -11.74
C SER A 478 -16.92 2.97 -11.69
N SER A 479 -18.10 3.48 -11.32
CA SER A 479 -18.34 4.92 -11.19
C SER A 479 -17.55 5.57 -10.04
N ASP A 480 -17.02 4.78 -9.12
CA ASP A 480 -16.10 5.20 -8.05
C ASP A 480 -14.61 5.22 -8.49
N GLY A 481 -14.35 4.94 -9.78
CA GLY A 481 -13.02 4.93 -10.38
C GLY A 481 -12.23 3.64 -10.15
N VAL A 482 -12.84 2.58 -9.60
CA VAL A 482 -12.19 1.25 -9.56
C VAL A 482 -12.32 0.58 -10.94
N ILE A 483 -11.21 0.08 -11.46
CA ILE A 483 -11.19 -0.74 -12.68
C ILE A 483 -10.82 -2.17 -12.27
N ASN A 484 -11.62 -3.13 -12.70
CA ASN A 484 -11.39 -4.55 -12.44
C ASN A 484 -11.18 -5.26 -13.77
N ILE A 485 -10.01 -5.88 -13.94
CA ILE A 485 -9.75 -6.78 -15.06
C ILE A 485 -10.10 -8.19 -14.59
N LEU A 486 -11.06 -8.84 -15.25
CA LEU A 486 -11.54 -10.18 -14.91
C LEU A 486 -11.25 -11.15 -16.08
N PRO A 487 -10.93 -12.43 -15.81
CA PRO A 487 -10.79 -13.04 -14.48
C PRO A 487 -9.55 -12.53 -13.73
N GLN A 488 -9.57 -12.67 -12.40
CA GLN A 488 -8.42 -12.41 -11.52
C GLN A 488 -7.64 -13.72 -11.37
N LEU A 489 -6.52 -13.84 -12.10
CA LEU A 489 -5.68 -15.02 -12.14
C LEU A 489 -4.49 -14.83 -11.20
N HIS A 490 -4.04 -15.93 -10.59
CA HIS A 490 -2.80 -15.92 -9.84
C HIS A 490 -1.59 -15.56 -10.74
N PRO A 491 -0.55 -14.88 -10.20
CA PRO A 491 0.66 -14.54 -10.93
C PRO A 491 1.35 -15.75 -11.58
N ARG A 492 2.11 -15.54 -12.66
CA ARG A 492 3.04 -16.55 -13.17
C ARG A 492 4.27 -16.60 -12.27
N ILE A 493 4.73 -17.80 -11.93
CA ILE A 493 5.93 -17.99 -11.09
C ILE A 493 6.83 -19.07 -11.69
N GLU A 494 8.12 -19.05 -11.32
CA GLU A 494 9.04 -20.12 -11.70
C GLU A 494 8.73 -21.39 -10.89
N LYS A 495 8.72 -22.56 -11.56
CA LYS A 495 8.52 -23.86 -10.90
C LYS A 495 9.49 -24.09 -9.73
N GLN A 496 10.71 -23.57 -9.86
CA GLN A 496 11.76 -23.73 -8.85
C GLN A 496 11.40 -23.04 -7.52
N ILE A 497 10.65 -21.93 -7.54
CA ILE A 497 10.22 -21.24 -6.31
C ILE A 497 9.33 -22.17 -5.47
N VAL A 498 8.37 -22.83 -6.11
CA VAL A 498 7.48 -23.80 -5.45
C VAL A 498 8.26 -25.00 -4.96
N THR A 499 9.11 -25.58 -5.80
CA THR A 499 9.94 -26.74 -5.42
C THR A 499 10.83 -26.43 -4.22
N ASN A 500 11.51 -25.28 -4.23
CA ASN A 500 12.37 -24.84 -3.12
C ASN A 500 11.59 -24.65 -1.82
N ALA A 501 10.40 -24.04 -1.87
CA ALA A 501 9.56 -23.86 -0.69
C ALA A 501 9.11 -25.20 -0.09
N VAL A 502 8.70 -26.14 -0.95
CA VAL A 502 8.33 -27.50 -0.55
C VAL A 502 9.52 -28.22 0.08
N GLU A 503 10.67 -28.24 -0.60
CA GLU A 503 11.89 -28.89 -0.10
C GLU A 503 12.35 -28.31 1.22
N ARG A 504 12.36 -26.98 1.35
CA ARG A 504 12.72 -26.27 2.60
C ARG A 504 11.85 -26.73 3.76
N TYR A 505 10.53 -26.83 3.59
CA TYR A 505 9.65 -27.30 4.64
C TYR A 505 9.86 -28.79 4.95
N LEU A 506 10.05 -29.63 3.93
CA LEU A 506 10.30 -31.06 4.13
C LEU A 506 11.61 -31.32 4.90
N VAL A 507 12.64 -30.52 4.64
CA VAL A 507 13.92 -30.56 5.38
C VAL A 507 13.71 -30.08 6.81
N ALA A 508 13.11 -28.90 7.01
CA ALA A 508 12.90 -28.32 8.35
C ALA A 508 12.04 -29.24 9.25
N SER A 509 10.96 -29.80 8.71
CA SER A 509 10.06 -30.73 9.42
C SER A 509 10.67 -32.11 9.72
N SER A 510 11.84 -32.41 9.15
CA SER A 510 12.56 -33.67 9.35
C SER A 510 13.88 -33.48 10.11
N ALA A 511 14.19 -32.25 10.55
CA ALA A 511 15.38 -31.96 11.32
C ALA A 511 15.29 -32.50 12.75
N GLU A 512 16.40 -33.02 13.27
CA GLU A 512 16.54 -33.42 14.67
C GLU A 512 17.69 -32.64 15.32
N PRO A 513 17.44 -31.76 16.32
CA PRO A 513 16.12 -31.42 16.89
C PRO A 513 15.27 -30.52 15.98
N LEU A 514 13.95 -30.61 16.12
CA LEU A 514 12.99 -29.80 15.36
C LEU A 514 13.11 -28.31 15.71
N ASN A 515 13.30 -27.48 14.68
CA ASN A 515 13.25 -26.02 14.80
C ASN A 515 11.86 -25.51 14.41
N ILE A 516 10.99 -25.27 15.40
CA ILE A 516 9.61 -24.85 15.17
C ILE A 516 9.49 -23.50 14.46
N LYS A 517 10.42 -22.56 14.70
CA LYS A 517 10.39 -21.26 14.01
C LYS A 517 10.64 -21.46 12.51
N GLU A 518 11.69 -22.19 12.17
CA GLU A 518 12.04 -22.50 10.78
C GLU A 518 10.95 -23.34 10.08
N CYS A 519 10.32 -24.28 10.80
CA CYS A 519 9.17 -25.02 10.29
C CYS A 519 7.99 -24.09 9.99
N ASN A 520 7.68 -23.16 10.90
CA ASN A 520 6.59 -22.22 10.71
C ASN A 520 6.85 -21.25 9.56
N GLU A 521 8.05 -20.67 9.47
CA GLU A 521 8.45 -19.81 8.34
C GLU A 521 8.39 -20.55 7.01
N ALA A 522 8.92 -21.78 6.96
CA ALA A 522 8.86 -22.60 5.75
C ALA A 522 7.41 -23.00 5.41
N TRP A 523 6.57 -23.24 6.41
CA TRP A 523 5.16 -23.55 6.21
C TRP A 523 4.36 -22.34 5.70
N ASP A 524 4.64 -21.14 6.22
CA ASP A 524 3.97 -19.92 5.77
C ASP A 524 4.38 -19.59 4.32
N ALA A 525 5.65 -19.84 3.94
CA ALA A 525 6.07 -19.79 2.55
C ALA A 525 5.31 -20.79 1.67
N VAL A 526 5.16 -22.06 2.10
CA VAL A 526 4.35 -23.07 1.39
C VAL A 526 2.89 -22.64 1.26
N LYS A 527 2.30 -22.09 2.31
CA LYS A 527 0.91 -21.59 2.29
C LYS A 527 0.71 -20.47 1.28
N SER A 528 1.66 -19.52 1.21
CA SER A 528 1.58 -18.43 0.23
C SER A 528 1.56 -18.93 -1.23
N LEU A 529 2.05 -20.16 -1.46
CA LEU A 529 2.12 -20.82 -2.76
C LEU A 529 1.10 -21.96 -2.91
N SER A 530 0.09 -22.06 -2.04
CA SER A 530 -0.82 -23.21 -2.01
C SER A 530 -1.55 -23.46 -3.32
N PHE A 531 -1.84 -22.40 -4.08
CA PHE A 531 -2.46 -22.47 -5.41
C PHE A 531 -1.65 -23.32 -6.40
N TYR A 532 -0.32 -23.29 -6.31
CA TYR A 532 0.60 -23.89 -7.29
C TYR A 532 1.02 -25.33 -6.94
N LEU A 533 0.55 -25.86 -5.81
CA LEU A 533 0.96 -27.17 -5.33
C LEU A 533 0.26 -28.29 -6.12
N SER A 534 1.06 -29.23 -6.61
CA SER A 534 0.55 -30.49 -7.17
C SER A 534 -0.03 -31.40 -6.08
N SER A 535 -0.88 -32.34 -6.47
CA SER A 535 -1.44 -33.35 -5.54
C SER A 535 -0.34 -34.08 -4.75
N ALA A 536 0.76 -34.46 -5.42
CA ALA A 536 1.86 -35.16 -4.78
C ALA A 536 2.60 -34.29 -3.74
N GLN A 537 2.75 -32.98 -4.01
CA GLN A 537 3.34 -32.03 -3.07
C GLN A 537 2.41 -31.80 -1.87
N CYS A 538 1.10 -31.59 -2.09
CA CYS A 538 0.12 -31.48 -1.00
C CYS A 538 0.18 -32.70 -0.07
N ASP A 539 0.20 -33.91 -0.64
CA ASP A 539 0.28 -35.14 0.15
C ASP A 539 1.57 -35.25 0.95
N ALA A 540 2.72 -34.87 0.36
CA ALA A 540 4.00 -34.87 1.04
C ALA A 540 4.05 -33.84 2.20
N LEU A 541 3.54 -32.64 1.95
CA LEU A 541 3.46 -31.54 2.92
C LEU A 541 2.53 -31.88 4.09
N ASN A 542 1.34 -32.43 3.81
CA ASN A 542 0.39 -32.84 4.84
C ASN A 542 0.97 -33.96 5.72
N ARG A 543 1.66 -34.94 5.14
CA ARG A 543 2.37 -35.98 5.91
C ARG A 543 3.50 -35.40 6.77
N ALA A 544 4.28 -34.47 6.22
CA ALA A 544 5.36 -33.81 6.96
C ALA A 544 4.82 -32.96 8.12
N ARG A 545 3.74 -32.21 7.89
CA ARG A 545 3.04 -31.47 8.95
C ARG A 545 2.47 -32.38 10.02
N GLY A 546 1.87 -33.51 9.67
CA GLY A 546 1.39 -34.48 10.66
C GLY A 546 2.47 -34.93 11.65
N ARG A 547 3.75 -35.03 11.22
CA ARG A 547 4.88 -35.30 12.12
C ARG A 547 5.17 -34.13 13.06
N VAL A 548 5.17 -32.91 12.55
CA VAL A 548 5.37 -31.69 13.37
C VAL A 548 4.24 -31.55 14.39
N ASP A 549 2.99 -31.72 13.98
CA ASP A 549 1.81 -31.70 14.84
C ASP A 549 1.89 -32.76 15.96
N GLU A 550 2.36 -33.99 15.67
CA GLU A 550 2.50 -35.04 16.70
C GLU A 550 3.67 -34.74 17.67
N TRP A 551 4.75 -34.12 17.18
CA TRP A 551 5.84 -33.62 18.04
C TRP A 551 5.36 -32.49 18.97
N GLU A 552 4.57 -31.54 18.45
CA GLU A 552 3.97 -30.45 19.25
C GLU A 552 3.01 -31.01 20.31
N LYS A 553 2.21 -32.01 19.95
CA LYS A 553 1.28 -32.70 20.86
C LYS A 553 2.00 -33.39 22.03
N GLN A 554 3.18 -33.96 21.79
CA GLN A 554 4.02 -34.54 22.84
C GLN A 554 4.67 -33.48 23.74
N SER A 555 4.79 -32.24 23.24
CA SER A 555 5.47 -31.11 23.90
C SER A 555 4.55 -30.17 24.72
N ARG A 556 3.23 -30.40 24.73
CA ARG A 556 2.19 -29.67 25.51
C ARG A 556 2.08 -28.15 25.24
N GLU A 557 2.36 -27.70 24.02
CA GLU A 557 2.12 -26.31 23.60
C GLU A 557 0.69 -26.08 23.04
N LEU A 558 0.28 -24.81 22.97
CA LEU A 558 -0.98 -24.36 22.35
C LEU A 558 -1.03 -24.76 20.86
N ARG A 559 -2.12 -25.41 20.44
CA ARG A 559 -2.28 -25.92 19.07
C ARG A 559 -2.97 -24.92 18.16
N ILE A 560 -2.36 -24.60 17.02
CA ILE A 560 -3.07 -24.00 15.89
C ILE A 560 -3.46 -25.14 14.93
N VAL A 561 -4.72 -25.59 15.00
CA VAL A 561 -5.24 -26.60 14.07
C VAL A 561 -5.39 -25.97 12.69
N LYS A 562 -4.51 -26.33 11.74
CA LYS A 562 -4.58 -25.88 10.34
C LYS A 562 -5.24 -26.97 9.47
N SER A 563 -6.07 -26.57 8.50
CA SER A 563 -6.66 -27.48 7.51
C SER A 563 -5.58 -28.10 6.61
N ASP A 564 -5.83 -29.30 6.10
CA ASP A 564 -4.96 -29.94 5.11
C ASP A 564 -4.94 -29.16 3.79
N LEU A 565 -3.78 -29.17 3.13
CA LEU A 565 -3.63 -28.62 1.79
C LEU A 565 -4.27 -29.55 0.76
N ALA A 566 -4.95 -28.97 -0.22
CA ALA A 566 -5.52 -29.68 -1.36
C ALA A 566 -5.13 -28.96 -2.66
N PRO A 567 -4.91 -29.69 -3.77
CA PRO A 567 -4.63 -29.07 -5.06
C PRO A 567 -5.82 -28.24 -5.53
N TYR A 568 -5.55 -27.10 -6.15
CA TYR A 568 -6.59 -26.23 -6.69
C TYR A 568 -7.00 -26.70 -8.10
N PRO A 569 -8.31 -26.89 -8.37
CA PRO A 569 -8.78 -27.34 -9.69
C PRO A 569 -8.39 -26.43 -10.86
N ASP A 570 -8.28 -25.12 -10.58
CA ASP A 570 -8.01 -24.08 -11.60
C ASP A 570 -6.52 -23.99 -11.97
N MET A 571 -5.63 -24.70 -11.26
CA MET A 571 -4.19 -24.71 -11.50
C MET A 571 -3.86 -25.52 -12.78
N ASN A 572 -3.05 -24.94 -13.67
CA ASN A 572 -2.58 -25.58 -14.91
C ASN A 572 -1.22 -24.99 -15.37
N ASP A 573 -0.71 -25.44 -16.52
CA ASP A 573 0.63 -25.07 -16.99
C ASP A 573 0.79 -23.59 -17.39
N SER A 574 -0.29 -22.84 -17.61
CA SER A 574 -0.23 -21.40 -17.95
C SER A 574 0.25 -20.50 -16.80
N TYR A 575 0.35 -21.05 -15.59
CA TYR A 575 0.81 -20.34 -14.38
C TYR A 575 2.33 -20.44 -14.17
N TRP A 576 3.04 -21.12 -15.07
CA TRP A 576 4.50 -21.21 -15.04
C TRP A 576 5.13 -20.18 -15.98
N MET A 577 6.26 -19.61 -15.55
CA MET A 577 7.14 -18.78 -16.39
C MET A 577 8.07 -19.61 -17.27
#